data_AF-A0A963WW12-F1
#
_entry.id   AF-A0A963WW12-F1
#
_cell.length_a   1.000
_cell.length_b   1.000
_cell.length_c   1.000
_cell.angle_alpha   90.00
_cell.angle_beta   90.00
_cell.angle_gamma   90.00
#
_symmetry.space_group_name_H-M   'P 1'
#
loop_
_entity.id
_entity.type
_entity.pdbx_description
1 polymer ?
#
loop_
_entity_poly.entity_id
_entity_poly.type
_entity_poly.pdbx_seq_one_letter_code
_entity_poly.pdbx_strand_id
1 'polypeptide(L)'
;EPIAHIDLHGLQKYFAADGSFIKQQGNDNSIRVVKTQSNTHGIGVNYKNLSYSTLKSMSVPAQVATKENKKSVLKAWTRSYQGLSSRYSDDPNGDREYAMVLYTQKLTNEDGSTFDAFVKGKTIEGSKGIDGITLSKSESPVEGWAASEAIHTHRWGDKSAVFSDEVGFGKKYAQGDIQTALEMGITLYLVVPNHFWVQSFNAKIYNEKRELMPHESAKSAATNKTAIYLE
;
A
#
# COMPACT_ATOMS: atom_id res chain seq x y z
N GLU A 1 -22.81 24.20 -36.44
CA GLU A 1 -22.53 24.14 -34.98
C GLU A 1 -21.58 22.99 -34.71
N PRO A 2 -20.44 23.19 -34.02
CA PRO A 2 -19.55 22.08 -33.67
C PRO A 2 -20.05 21.35 -32.42
N ILE A 3 -19.74 20.06 -32.41
CA ILE A 3 -20.29 18.99 -31.57
C ILE A 3 -19.80 19.06 -30.10
N ALA A 4 -20.71 18.66 -29.20
CA ALA A 4 -20.62 18.40 -27.77
C ALA A 4 -19.23 18.05 -27.16
N HIS A 5 -18.92 18.75 -26.06
CA HIS A 5 -18.39 18.19 -24.79
C HIS A 5 -17.37 17.03 -24.83
N ILE A 6 -16.28 17.20 -25.57
CA ILE A 6 -15.11 16.35 -25.38
C ILE A 6 -14.16 17.04 -24.38
N ASP A 7 -14.43 16.84 -23.10
CA ASP A 7 -13.42 16.99 -22.05
C ASP A 7 -12.55 15.72 -22.02
N LEU A 8 -11.39 15.75 -22.69
CA LEU A 8 -10.50 14.59 -22.82
C LEU A 8 -9.32 14.57 -21.84
N HIS A 9 -9.17 15.54 -20.95
CA HIS A 9 -7.99 15.61 -20.09
C HIS A 9 -8.33 16.06 -18.68
N GLY A 10 -8.57 15.09 -17.78
CA GLY A 10 -8.42 15.34 -16.33
C GLY A 10 -7.02 15.88 -16.02
N LEU A 11 -6.95 16.79 -15.05
CA LEU A 11 -6.19 18.04 -15.05
C LEU A 11 -5.13 18.18 -13.93
N GLN A 12 -4.74 17.10 -13.30
CA GLN A 12 -3.43 16.68 -12.75
C GLN A 12 -2.34 17.74 -12.41
N LYS A 13 -2.04 17.88 -11.10
CA LYS A 13 -0.76 18.42 -10.55
C LYS A 13 0.32 17.34 -10.58
N TYR A 14 1.50 17.69 -11.10
CA TYR A 14 2.63 16.76 -11.24
C TYR A 14 3.76 17.09 -10.27
N PHE A 15 4.27 16.06 -9.61
CA PHE A 15 5.40 16.10 -8.70
C PHE A 15 6.47 15.10 -9.14
N ALA A 16 7.74 15.38 -8.86
CA ALA A 16 8.82 14.44 -9.06
C ALA A 16 8.88 13.43 -7.90
N ALA A 17 9.64 12.35 -8.09
CA ALA A 17 9.82 11.30 -7.08
C ALA A 17 10.39 11.84 -5.75
N ASP A 18 11.25 12.85 -5.82
CA ASP A 18 11.83 13.53 -4.65
C ASP A 18 10.83 14.43 -3.88
N GLY A 19 9.62 14.63 -4.42
CA GLY A 19 8.55 15.43 -3.83
C GLY A 19 8.45 16.86 -4.36
N SER A 20 9.35 17.28 -5.26
CA SER A 20 9.32 18.62 -5.85
C SER A 20 8.17 18.82 -6.84
N PHE A 21 7.55 20.01 -6.82
CA PHE A 21 6.53 20.38 -7.81
C PHE A 21 7.14 20.54 -9.20
N ILE A 22 6.49 19.94 -10.20
CA ILE A 22 6.89 20.06 -11.61
C ILE A 22 6.04 21.15 -12.27
N LYS A 23 4.72 20.92 -12.36
CA LYS A 23 3.73 21.85 -12.92
C LYS A 23 2.30 21.37 -12.67
N GLN A 24 1.35 22.27 -12.87
CA GLN A 24 -0.06 21.96 -13.03
C GLN A 24 -0.42 22.06 -14.51
N GLN A 25 -1.14 21.08 -15.05
CA GLN A 25 -1.66 21.17 -16.40
C GLN A 25 -3.15 20.84 -16.39
N GLY A 26 -3.96 21.89 -16.21
CA GLY A 26 -5.41 21.83 -16.21
C GLY A 26 -6.13 22.52 -15.03
N ASN A 27 -7.42 22.23 -14.84
CA ASN A 27 -8.37 22.77 -13.86
C ASN A 27 -8.88 21.79 -12.77
N ASP A 28 -8.24 20.65 -12.48
CA ASP A 28 -8.64 19.69 -11.42
C ASP A 28 -7.50 19.49 -10.39
N ASN A 29 -7.85 18.92 -9.24
CA ASN A 29 -6.95 18.78 -8.09
C ASN A 29 -6.33 17.37 -7.96
N SER A 30 -6.29 16.57 -9.02
CA SER A 30 -5.67 15.25 -8.96
C SER A 30 -4.15 15.34 -8.84
N ILE A 31 -3.54 14.44 -8.06
CA ILE A 31 -2.10 14.45 -7.77
C ILE A 31 -1.45 13.30 -8.54
N ARG A 32 -0.35 13.59 -9.24
CA ARG A 32 0.46 12.60 -9.94
C ARG A 32 1.93 12.75 -9.63
N VAL A 33 2.59 11.61 -9.53
CA VAL A 33 4.02 11.54 -9.21
C VAL A 33 4.73 10.89 -10.38
N VAL A 34 5.67 11.62 -10.98
CA VAL A 34 6.50 11.13 -12.06
C VAL A 34 7.48 10.10 -11.49
N LYS A 35 7.44 8.89 -12.03
CA LYS A 35 8.37 7.83 -11.68
C LYS A 35 9.77 8.27 -12.11
N THR A 36 10.77 8.08 -11.25
CA THR A 36 12.16 8.21 -11.67
C THR A 36 12.40 7.20 -12.79
N GLN A 37 12.77 7.66 -13.99
CA GLN A 37 13.34 6.74 -14.96
C GLN A 37 14.75 6.45 -14.48
N SER A 38 15.01 5.19 -14.12
CA SER A 38 16.36 4.66 -13.94
C SER A 38 17.10 4.63 -15.29
N ASN A 39 17.25 5.78 -15.95
CA ASN A 39 18.16 5.94 -17.07
C ASN A 39 19.40 6.66 -16.56
N THR A 40 20.34 5.83 -16.14
CA THR A 40 21.77 5.92 -16.50
C THR A 40 22.19 7.25 -17.15
N HIS A 41 23.12 7.95 -16.49
CA HIS A 41 23.84 9.15 -16.94
C HIS A 41 23.18 10.50 -16.64
N GLY A 42 23.14 10.90 -15.36
CA GLY A 42 23.46 12.26 -14.86
C GLY A 42 22.84 13.51 -15.51
N ILE A 43 21.93 13.38 -16.47
CA ILE A 43 21.29 14.48 -17.18
C ILE A 43 19.93 14.65 -16.51
N GLY A 44 19.79 15.73 -15.74
CA GLY A 44 18.53 16.09 -15.12
C GLY A 44 17.44 16.22 -16.18
N VAL A 45 16.44 15.33 -16.14
CA VAL A 45 15.28 15.43 -17.01
C VAL A 45 14.56 16.73 -16.66
N ASN A 46 14.50 17.67 -17.60
CA ASN A 46 13.72 18.90 -17.40
C ASN A 46 12.23 18.60 -17.57
N TYR A 47 11.62 18.07 -16.51
CA TYR A 47 10.21 17.66 -16.49
C TYR A 47 9.24 18.78 -16.85
N LYS A 48 9.62 20.06 -16.63
CA LYS A 48 8.75 21.22 -16.92
C LYS A 48 8.42 21.32 -18.42
N ASN A 49 9.37 20.97 -19.28
CA ASN A 49 9.24 21.06 -20.74
C ASN A 49 8.56 19.84 -21.39
N LEU A 50 8.29 18.76 -20.63
CA LEU A 50 7.66 17.57 -21.17
C LEU A 50 6.18 17.81 -21.50
N SER A 51 5.69 17.15 -22.55
CA SER A 51 4.26 17.20 -22.92
C SER A 51 3.36 16.56 -21.85
N TYR A 52 2.06 16.88 -21.85
CA TYR A 52 1.07 16.26 -20.96
C TYR A 52 1.06 14.74 -21.09
N SER A 53 1.04 14.22 -22.32
CA SER A 53 0.97 12.78 -22.58
C SER A 53 2.21 12.05 -22.05
N THR A 54 3.39 12.67 -22.19
CA THR A 54 4.65 12.16 -21.63
C THR A 54 4.63 12.14 -20.11
N LEU A 55 4.21 13.22 -19.46
CA LEU A 55 4.15 13.25 -17.99
C LEU A 55 3.11 12.27 -17.44
N LYS A 56 1.95 12.16 -18.09
CA LYS A 56 0.90 11.22 -17.69
C LYS A 56 1.36 9.77 -17.82
N SER A 57 2.06 9.41 -18.91
CA SER A 57 2.56 8.04 -19.11
C SER A 57 3.67 7.67 -18.15
N MET A 58 4.46 8.65 -17.72
CA MET A 58 5.57 8.46 -16.77
C MET A 58 5.16 8.60 -15.30
N SER A 59 3.89 8.88 -15.00
CA SER A 59 3.45 9.14 -13.62
C SER A 59 2.45 8.14 -13.08
N VAL A 60 2.39 8.03 -11.76
CA VAL A 60 1.36 7.30 -11.03
C VAL A 60 0.40 8.26 -10.32
N PRO A 61 -0.87 7.87 -10.13
CA PRO A 61 -1.79 8.61 -9.28
C PRO A 61 -1.33 8.55 -7.82
N ALA A 62 -1.40 9.68 -7.14
CA ALA A 62 -1.18 9.81 -5.70
C ALA A 62 -2.39 10.49 -5.05
N GLN A 63 -2.47 10.42 -3.72
CA GLN A 63 -3.52 11.06 -2.92
C GLN A 63 -2.92 11.67 -1.66
N VAL A 64 -3.57 12.68 -1.09
CA VAL A 64 -3.18 13.23 0.22
C VAL A 64 -3.28 12.14 1.29
N ALA A 65 -2.25 11.97 2.10
CA ALA A 65 -2.09 10.90 3.08
C ALA A 65 -2.87 11.11 4.40
N THR A 66 -4.15 11.46 4.30
CA THR A 66 -5.06 11.47 5.45
C THR A 66 -5.47 10.05 5.84
N LYS A 67 -5.86 9.85 7.10
CA LYS A 67 -6.37 8.56 7.61
C LYS A 67 -7.57 8.09 6.78
N GLU A 68 -8.45 9.01 6.41
CA GLU A 68 -9.68 8.77 5.65
C GLU A 68 -9.38 8.31 4.22
N ASN A 69 -8.46 8.99 3.53
CA ASN A 69 -8.09 8.64 2.16
C ASN A 69 -7.43 7.27 2.09
N LYS A 70 -6.48 6.99 3.00
CA LYS A 70 -5.82 5.69 3.07
C LYS A 70 -6.82 4.59 3.39
N LYS A 71 -7.66 4.74 4.42
CA LYS A 71 -8.73 3.77 4.73
C LYS A 71 -9.67 3.55 3.54
N SER A 72 -10.03 4.60 2.81
CA SER A 72 -10.88 4.50 1.62
C SER A 72 -10.22 3.65 0.52
N VAL A 73 -8.94 3.91 0.22
CA VAL A 73 -8.17 3.13 -0.76
C VAL A 73 -8.03 1.67 -0.34
N LEU A 74 -7.70 1.40 0.93
CA LEU A 74 -7.58 0.05 1.46
C LEU A 74 -8.90 -0.73 1.42
N LYS A 75 -10.03 -0.08 1.74
CA LYS A 75 -11.37 -0.67 1.61
C LYS A 75 -11.74 -0.94 0.15
N ALA A 76 -11.45 0.00 -0.76
CA ALA A 76 -11.70 -0.19 -2.18
C ALA A 76 -10.87 -1.37 -2.73
N TRP A 77 -9.59 -1.44 -2.35
CA TRP A 77 -8.70 -2.56 -2.69
C TRP A 77 -9.27 -3.87 -2.14
N THR A 78 -9.67 -3.92 -0.86
CA THR A 78 -10.27 -5.12 -0.24
C THR A 78 -11.46 -5.66 -1.05
N ARG A 79 -12.37 -4.78 -1.48
CA ARG A 79 -13.55 -5.18 -2.28
C ARG A 79 -13.16 -5.81 -3.61
N SER A 80 -12.04 -5.40 -4.22
CA SER A 80 -11.55 -5.94 -5.48
C SER A 80 -10.94 -7.34 -5.33
N TYR A 81 -10.30 -7.65 -4.19
CA TYR A 81 -9.50 -8.88 -4.04
C TYR A 81 -10.13 -9.93 -3.13
N GLN A 82 -10.99 -9.54 -2.16
CA GLN A 82 -11.71 -10.48 -1.30
C GLN A 82 -12.64 -11.42 -2.09
N GLY A 83 -13.21 -10.94 -3.20
CA GLY A 83 -14.06 -11.75 -4.08
C GLY A 83 -13.29 -12.69 -4.99
N LEU A 84 -12.01 -12.41 -5.25
CA LEU A 84 -11.15 -13.25 -6.10
C LEU A 84 -10.61 -14.43 -5.30
N SER A 85 -10.34 -14.23 -4.02
CA SER A 85 -9.94 -15.30 -3.12
C SER A 85 -11.09 -16.32 -2.89
N SER A 86 -12.37 -15.95 -3.02
CA SER A 86 -13.51 -16.86 -2.79
C SER A 86 -14.01 -17.63 -4.02
N ARG A 87 -13.66 -17.22 -5.25
CA ARG A 87 -14.35 -17.67 -6.49
C ARG A 87 -13.75 -18.86 -7.23
N TYR A 88 -12.62 -19.43 -6.79
CA TYR A 88 -12.02 -20.60 -7.43
C TYR A 88 -12.14 -21.85 -6.54
N SER A 89 -13.33 -22.44 -6.48
CA SER A 89 -13.56 -23.74 -5.83
C SER A 89 -12.93 -24.93 -6.57
N ASP A 90 -12.42 -24.71 -7.79
CA ASP A 90 -12.06 -25.80 -8.70
C ASP A 90 -10.55 -25.86 -9.01
N ASP A 91 -9.72 -25.03 -8.37
CA ASP A 91 -8.27 -25.20 -8.40
C ASP A 91 -7.85 -26.13 -7.24
N PRO A 92 -7.41 -27.37 -7.50
CA PRO A 92 -6.92 -28.28 -6.48
C PRO A 92 -5.60 -27.83 -5.83
N ASN A 93 -4.98 -26.73 -6.30
CA ASN A 93 -3.65 -26.27 -5.89
C ASN A 93 -3.52 -24.80 -5.41
N GLY A 94 -4.58 -24.04 -5.09
CA GLY A 94 -4.30 -22.63 -4.72
C GLY A 94 -5.35 -21.83 -3.97
N ASP A 95 -5.20 -21.77 -2.64
CA ASP A 95 -5.68 -20.64 -1.84
C ASP A 95 -4.87 -19.39 -2.22
N ARG A 96 -5.38 -18.55 -3.12
CA ARG A 96 -4.69 -17.29 -3.46
C ARG A 96 -4.88 -16.23 -2.39
N GLU A 97 -3.78 -15.63 -2.02
CA GLU A 97 -3.70 -14.53 -1.08
C GLU A 97 -3.22 -13.27 -1.82
N TYR A 98 -3.52 -12.10 -1.26
CA TYR A 98 -3.16 -10.84 -1.88
C TYR A 98 -2.68 -9.85 -0.83
N ALA A 99 -1.61 -9.13 -1.13
CA ALA A 99 -1.12 -8.06 -0.26
C ALA A 99 -0.72 -6.80 -1.05
N MET A 100 -0.74 -5.65 -0.39
CA MET A 100 -0.31 -4.38 -0.97
C MET A 100 0.19 -3.43 0.12
N VAL A 101 1.24 -2.66 -0.16
CA VAL A 101 1.75 -1.60 0.70
C VAL A 101 1.42 -0.22 0.12
N LEU A 102 1.05 0.73 0.97
CA LEU A 102 0.97 2.15 0.67
C LEU A 102 2.29 2.83 0.99
N TYR A 103 2.81 3.58 0.04
CA TYR A 103 4.06 4.31 0.14
C TYR A 103 3.78 5.80 0.27
N THR A 104 4.43 6.48 1.23
CA THR A 104 4.24 7.90 1.51
C THR A 104 5.50 8.71 1.27
N GLN A 105 5.30 9.97 0.87
CA GLN A 105 6.35 10.98 0.78
C GLN A 105 5.76 12.36 0.97
N LYS A 106 6.57 13.28 1.51
CA LYS A 106 6.22 14.69 1.59
C LYS A 106 6.37 15.34 0.21
N LEU A 107 5.31 15.99 -0.26
CA LEU A 107 5.31 16.77 -1.49
C LEU A 107 5.31 18.26 -1.17
N THR A 108 5.96 19.06 -2.00
CA THR A 108 6.06 20.51 -1.87
C THR A 108 5.38 21.18 -3.06
N ASN A 109 4.35 21.99 -2.81
CA ASN A 109 3.66 22.79 -3.82
C ASN A 109 4.54 23.93 -4.36
N GLU A 110 4.07 24.60 -5.40
CA GLU A 110 4.74 25.77 -5.99
C GLU A 110 4.94 26.92 -5.00
N ASP A 111 4.00 27.13 -4.08
CA ASP A 111 4.06 28.15 -3.03
C ASP A 111 4.96 27.78 -1.84
N GLY A 112 5.60 26.61 -1.89
CA GLY A 112 6.46 26.08 -0.82
C GLY A 112 5.69 25.37 0.30
N SER A 113 4.35 25.35 0.28
CA SER A 113 3.58 24.56 1.24
C SER A 113 3.79 23.06 1.03
N THR A 114 3.85 22.29 2.12
CA THR A 114 4.10 20.84 2.05
C THR A 114 2.93 20.03 2.57
N PHE A 115 2.71 18.85 1.99
CA PHE A 115 1.72 17.89 2.46
C PHE A 115 2.23 16.47 2.24
N ASP A 116 1.79 15.52 3.06
CA ASP A 116 2.10 14.11 2.85
C ASP A 116 1.17 13.53 1.79
N ALA A 117 1.73 12.82 0.82
CA ALA A 117 0.99 12.08 -0.19
C ALA A 117 1.32 10.59 -0.10
N PHE A 118 0.47 9.76 -0.69
CA PHE A 118 0.73 8.34 -0.83
C PHE A 118 0.41 7.80 -2.23
N VAL A 119 1.10 6.74 -2.60
CA VAL A 119 0.86 5.91 -3.78
C VAL A 119 0.62 4.46 -3.35
N LYS A 120 -0.08 3.70 -4.20
CA LYS A 120 -0.22 2.26 -4.02
C LYS A 120 1.03 1.56 -4.55
N GLY A 121 1.58 0.66 -3.74
CA GLY A 121 2.55 -0.33 -4.17
C GLY A 121 1.96 -1.36 -5.13
N LYS A 122 2.82 -2.19 -5.69
CA LYS A 122 2.41 -3.33 -6.50
C LYS A 122 1.62 -4.33 -5.65
N THR A 123 0.46 -4.77 -6.15
CA THR A 123 -0.25 -5.90 -5.54
C THR A 123 0.59 -7.17 -5.68
N ILE A 124 0.82 -7.84 -4.56
CA ILE A 124 1.41 -9.17 -4.49
C ILE A 124 0.27 -10.19 -4.56
N GLU A 125 0.51 -11.28 -5.27
CA GLU A 125 -0.36 -12.45 -5.34
C GLU A 125 0.49 -13.70 -5.16
N GLY A 126 -0.03 -14.70 -4.49
CA GLY A 126 0.65 -15.97 -4.27
C GLY A 126 -0.29 -17.04 -3.73
N SER A 127 0.08 -18.30 -3.93
CA SER A 127 -0.62 -19.44 -3.32
C SER A 127 -0.15 -19.64 -1.88
N LYS A 128 -1.10 -19.72 -0.95
CA LYS A 128 -0.87 -20.01 0.47
C LYS A 128 -0.02 -21.26 0.64
N GLY A 129 1.05 -21.16 1.42
CA GLY A 129 1.93 -22.28 1.76
C GLY A 129 2.89 -22.74 0.65
N ILE A 130 2.78 -22.20 -0.58
CA ILE A 130 3.68 -22.50 -1.70
C ILE A 130 4.60 -21.31 -1.97
N ASP A 131 4.02 -20.13 -2.21
CA ASP A 131 4.78 -18.95 -2.68
C ASP A 131 5.23 -18.02 -1.55
N GLY A 132 4.53 -18.06 -0.41
CA GLY A 132 4.72 -17.19 0.76
C GLY A 132 4.53 -15.71 0.41
N ILE A 133 3.45 -15.09 0.89
CA ILE A 133 3.24 -13.65 0.67
C ILE A 133 3.92 -12.89 1.79
N THR A 134 4.87 -12.03 1.42
CA THR A 134 5.52 -11.12 2.37
C THR A 134 5.32 -9.70 1.91
N LEU A 135 4.96 -8.81 2.84
CA LEU A 135 4.63 -7.40 2.54
C LEU A 135 5.79 -6.66 1.85
N SER A 136 7.03 -7.08 2.12
CA SER A 136 8.25 -6.55 1.50
C SER A 136 8.33 -6.78 -0.01
N LYS A 137 7.58 -7.74 -0.57
CA LYS A 137 7.48 -7.95 -2.04
C LYS A 137 6.63 -6.88 -2.75
N SER A 138 5.92 -6.01 -2.02
CA SER A 138 5.05 -5.00 -2.62
C SER A 138 5.89 -3.78 -2.99
N GLU A 139 6.46 -3.74 -4.19
CA GLU A 139 7.38 -2.66 -4.58
C GLU A 139 6.66 -1.31 -4.75
N SER A 140 7.30 -0.23 -4.31
CA SER A 140 6.84 1.12 -4.61
C SER A 140 7.00 1.41 -6.10
N PRO A 141 5.99 2.00 -6.77
CA PRO A 141 6.15 2.45 -8.14
C PRO A 141 7.00 3.72 -8.28
N VAL A 142 7.38 4.34 -7.15
CA VAL A 142 8.20 5.56 -7.09
C VAL A 142 9.36 5.34 -6.11
N GLU A 143 10.57 5.58 -6.59
CA GLU A 143 11.79 5.40 -5.80
C GLU A 143 11.87 6.37 -4.62
N GLY A 144 12.41 5.90 -3.49
CA GLY A 144 12.66 6.71 -2.30
C GLY A 144 11.44 6.98 -1.41
N TRP A 145 10.24 6.55 -1.81
CA TRP A 145 9.03 6.69 -0.99
C TRP A 145 9.02 5.61 0.11
N ALA A 146 8.66 6.01 1.33
CA ALA A 146 8.70 5.13 2.49
C ALA A 146 7.40 4.31 2.63
N ALA A 147 7.52 3.03 2.99
CA ALA A 147 6.34 2.22 3.33
C ALA A 147 5.63 2.82 4.56
N SER A 148 4.29 2.83 4.54
CA SER A 148 3.50 3.44 5.64
C SER A 148 2.42 2.52 6.19
N GLU A 149 1.70 1.83 5.31
CA GLU A 149 0.58 0.98 5.65
C GLU A 149 0.56 -0.23 4.73
N ALA A 150 0.19 -1.39 5.22
CA ALA A 150 0.06 -2.60 4.43
C ALA A 150 -1.34 -3.18 4.58
N ILE A 151 -1.80 -3.90 3.58
CA ILE A 151 -3.00 -4.73 3.68
C ILE A 151 -2.73 -6.13 3.16
N HIS A 152 -3.30 -7.14 3.81
CA HIS A 152 -3.25 -8.53 3.38
C HIS A 152 -4.65 -9.17 3.50
N THR A 153 -5.07 -9.89 2.46
CA THR A 153 -6.27 -10.74 2.44
C THR A 153 -5.89 -12.21 2.32
N HIS A 154 -6.55 -13.08 3.10
CA HIS A 154 -6.52 -14.52 2.88
C HIS A 154 -7.89 -15.05 2.45
N ARG A 155 -7.90 -16.14 1.66
CA ARG A 155 -9.12 -16.79 1.14
C ARG A 155 -10.11 -17.23 2.22
N TRP A 156 -9.61 -17.90 3.25
CA TRP A 156 -10.41 -18.33 4.40
C TRP A 156 -10.15 -17.51 5.64
N GLY A 157 -9.34 -16.45 5.52
CA GLY A 157 -9.03 -15.49 6.59
C GLY A 157 -8.84 -16.19 7.92
N ASP A 158 -7.95 -17.19 7.93
CA ASP A 158 -7.77 -18.11 9.05
C ASP A 158 -7.86 -17.35 10.38
N LYS A 159 -8.58 -17.90 11.36
CA LYS A 159 -8.79 -17.30 12.69
C LYS A 159 -7.62 -16.41 13.11
N SER A 160 -7.88 -15.20 13.60
CA SER A 160 -6.89 -14.16 14.01
C SER A 160 -5.55 -14.64 14.60
N ALA A 161 -5.53 -15.82 15.25
CA ALA A 161 -4.34 -16.51 15.75
C ALA A 161 -3.38 -17.09 14.69
N VAL A 162 -3.80 -17.29 13.44
CA VAL A 162 -3.00 -17.89 12.35
C VAL A 162 -2.36 -16.84 11.46
N PHE A 163 -2.88 -15.60 11.45
CA PHE A 163 -2.30 -14.46 10.74
C PHE A 163 -0.88 -14.09 11.22
N SER A 164 -0.47 -14.53 12.41
CA SER A 164 0.90 -14.36 12.93
C SER A 164 1.84 -15.52 12.59
N ASP A 165 1.31 -16.63 12.05
CA ASP A 165 1.96 -17.94 12.00
C ASP A 165 2.26 -18.40 10.56
N GLU A 166 2.66 -17.51 9.64
CA GLU A 166 3.29 -17.98 8.40
C GLU A 166 4.65 -18.63 8.71
N VAL A 167 4.58 -19.89 9.15
CA VAL A 167 5.69 -20.81 9.25
C VAL A 167 5.74 -21.51 7.90
N GLY A 168 6.62 -21.05 7.01
CA GLY A 168 6.90 -21.80 5.79
C GLY A 168 7.31 -23.23 6.15
N PHE A 169 6.75 -24.24 5.46
CA PHE A 169 7.24 -25.62 5.56
C PHE A 169 8.76 -25.61 5.36
N GLY A 170 9.53 -26.04 6.37
CA GLY A 170 11.00 -26.11 6.28
C GLY A 170 11.81 -24.97 6.91
N LYS A 171 11.28 -24.24 7.91
CA LYS A 171 12.05 -23.36 8.83
C LYS A 171 12.88 -22.23 8.16
N LYS A 172 12.53 -21.77 6.95
CA LYS A 172 13.26 -20.68 6.28
C LYS A 172 12.46 -19.44 5.89
N TYR A 173 11.19 -19.35 6.28
CA TYR A 173 10.39 -18.12 6.18
C TYR A 173 9.56 -17.98 7.46
N ALA A 174 10.13 -17.33 8.48
CA ALA A 174 9.53 -17.16 9.80
C ALA A 174 9.25 -15.67 10.10
N GLN A 175 8.58 -14.98 9.18
CA GLN A 175 8.20 -13.57 9.35
C GLN A 175 6.75 -13.38 8.88
N GLY A 176 5.79 -13.80 9.71
CA GLY A 176 4.38 -13.50 9.47
C GLY A 176 4.12 -12.00 9.34
N ASP A 177 2.95 -11.62 8.81
CA ASP A 177 2.64 -10.23 8.47
C ASP A 177 2.91 -9.24 9.59
N ILE A 178 2.58 -9.61 10.83
CA ILE A 178 2.82 -8.79 12.02
C ILE A 178 4.32 -8.54 12.21
N GLN A 179 5.15 -9.56 12.04
CA GLN A 179 6.59 -9.41 12.18
C GLN A 179 7.18 -8.58 11.05
N THR A 180 6.74 -8.80 9.82
CA THR A 180 7.15 -7.96 8.68
C THR A 180 6.71 -6.51 8.89
N ALA A 181 5.48 -6.28 9.39
CA ALA A 181 4.98 -4.95 9.70
C ALA A 181 5.76 -4.27 10.84
N LEU A 182 6.23 -5.04 11.83
CA LEU A 182 7.10 -4.55 12.90
C LEU A 182 8.48 -4.14 12.36
N GLU A 183 9.09 -4.99 11.54
CA GLU A 183 10.39 -4.71 10.91
C GLU A 183 10.33 -3.49 9.99
N MET A 184 9.22 -3.31 9.28
CA MET A 184 8.97 -2.14 8.44
C MET A 184 8.49 -0.91 9.22
N GLY A 185 8.06 -1.07 10.48
CA GLY A 185 7.51 0.02 11.29
C GLY A 185 6.18 0.59 10.79
N ILE A 186 5.33 -0.23 10.16
CA ILE A 186 4.09 0.21 9.48
C ILE A 186 2.81 -0.23 10.18
N THR A 187 1.68 0.36 9.79
CA THR A 187 0.36 -0.17 10.16
C THR A 187 -0.06 -1.27 9.20
N LEU A 188 -0.35 -2.45 9.72
CA LEU A 188 -0.88 -3.58 8.98
C LEU A 188 -2.40 -3.59 9.06
N TYR A 189 -3.05 -3.82 7.94
CA TYR A 189 -4.49 -4.03 7.85
C TYR A 189 -4.74 -5.47 7.39
N LEU A 190 -5.61 -6.16 8.11
CA LEU A 190 -5.96 -7.55 7.86
C LEU A 190 -7.42 -7.62 7.45
N VAL A 191 -7.67 -8.30 6.33
CA VAL A 191 -9.04 -8.56 5.88
C VAL A 191 -9.53 -9.87 6.49
N VAL A 192 -10.58 -9.75 7.31
CA VAL A 192 -11.23 -10.88 8.00
C VAL A 192 -12.09 -11.66 6.99
N PRO A 193 -12.14 -13.00 7.04
CA PRO A 193 -12.91 -13.77 6.06
C PRO A 193 -14.39 -13.56 6.25
N ASN A 194 -15.15 -13.69 5.15
CA ASN A 194 -16.61 -13.58 5.13
C ASN A 194 -17.19 -12.27 5.71
N HIS A 195 -16.33 -11.27 5.94
CA HIS A 195 -16.69 -9.95 6.43
C HIS A 195 -16.01 -8.89 5.58
N PHE A 196 -16.72 -7.82 5.21
CA PHE A 196 -16.11 -6.66 4.54
C PHE A 196 -15.28 -5.77 5.50
N TRP A 197 -14.90 -6.32 6.65
CA TRP A 197 -14.32 -5.59 7.77
C TRP A 197 -12.81 -5.80 7.80
N VAL A 198 -12.10 -4.70 8.03
CA VAL A 198 -10.65 -4.65 8.09
C VAL A 198 -10.27 -4.45 9.56
N GLN A 199 -9.44 -5.33 10.08
CA GLN A 199 -8.78 -5.16 11.37
C GLN A 199 -7.41 -4.51 11.16
N SER A 200 -6.91 -3.73 12.11
CA SER A 200 -5.58 -3.12 11.99
C SER A 200 -4.63 -3.57 13.10
N PHE A 201 -3.34 -3.61 12.82
CA PHE A 201 -2.25 -3.77 13.77
C PHE A 201 -1.30 -2.59 13.56
N ASN A 202 -0.99 -1.84 14.61
CA ASN A 202 -0.06 -0.72 14.52
C ASN A 202 1.26 -1.08 15.22
N ALA A 203 2.33 -1.22 14.44
CA ALA A 203 3.67 -1.58 14.93
C ALA A 203 4.19 -0.60 16.00
N LYS A 204 3.95 0.70 15.82
CA LYS A 204 4.40 1.73 16.76
C LYS A 204 3.71 1.59 18.11
N ILE A 205 2.38 1.48 18.14
CA ILE A 205 1.63 1.30 19.40
C ILE A 205 2.02 -0.02 20.07
N TYR A 206 2.24 -1.08 19.29
CA TYR A 206 2.69 -2.35 19.84
C TYR A 206 4.05 -2.20 20.55
N ASN A 207 5.03 -1.57 19.90
CA ASN A 207 6.36 -1.37 20.47
C ASN A 207 6.33 -0.50 21.75
N GLU A 208 5.55 0.60 21.74
CA GLU A 208 5.35 1.47 22.91
C GLU A 208 4.74 0.71 24.10
N LYS A 209 3.78 -0.19 23.85
CA LYS A 209 3.16 -1.01 24.91
C LYS A 209 4.03 -2.17 25.38
N ARG A 210 4.87 -2.74 24.50
CA ARG A 210 5.75 -3.88 24.83
C ARG A 210 6.78 -3.51 25.89
N GLU A 211 7.30 -2.29 25.87
CA GLU A 211 8.20 -1.78 26.92
C GLU A 211 7.55 -1.81 28.32
N LEU A 212 6.22 -1.79 28.39
CA LEU A 212 5.45 -1.84 29.63
C LEU A 212 5.02 -3.26 30.03
N MET A 213 5.22 -4.28 29.17
CA MET A 213 4.79 -5.67 29.38
C MET A 213 5.85 -6.67 28.86
N PRO A 214 6.97 -6.86 29.58
CA PRO A 214 8.18 -7.51 29.05
C PRO A 214 8.08 -9.01 28.76
N HIS A 215 6.93 -9.66 28.96
CA HIS A 215 6.79 -11.12 28.87
C HIS A 215 5.76 -11.63 27.85
N GLU A 216 5.05 -10.77 27.12
CA GLU A 216 4.15 -11.21 26.06
C GLU A 216 4.85 -11.21 24.69
N SER A 217 4.78 -12.33 23.98
CA SER A 217 5.16 -12.38 22.57
C SER A 217 4.19 -11.54 21.73
N ALA A 218 4.65 -11.02 20.58
CA ALA A 218 3.77 -10.30 19.63
C ALA A 218 2.55 -11.14 19.23
N LYS A 219 2.75 -12.45 19.17
CA LYS A 219 1.71 -13.47 19.01
C LYS A 219 0.67 -13.44 20.13
N SER A 220 1.09 -13.52 21.40
CA SER A 220 0.20 -13.54 22.58
C SER A 220 -0.65 -12.27 22.66
N ALA A 221 -0.02 -11.11 22.41
CA ALA A 221 -0.70 -9.83 22.39
C ALA A 221 -1.73 -9.77 21.24
N ALA A 222 -1.41 -10.29 20.05
CA ALA A 222 -2.31 -10.26 18.89
C ALA A 222 -3.53 -11.17 19.09
N THR A 223 -3.34 -12.31 19.77
CA THR A 223 -4.44 -13.20 20.16
C THR A 223 -5.33 -12.62 21.26
N ASN A 224 -4.77 -11.80 22.16
CA ASN A 224 -5.53 -11.02 23.14
C ASN A 224 -6.10 -9.76 22.46
N LYS A 225 -7.19 -9.96 21.71
CA LYS A 225 -7.93 -9.07 20.80
C LYS A 225 -8.21 -7.62 21.25
N THR A 226 -7.75 -7.18 22.41
CA THR A 226 -8.08 -5.89 23.02
C THR A 226 -6.97 -4.85 22.86
N ALA A 227 -5.71 -5.25 22.59
CA ALA A 227 -4.58 -4.32 22.63
C ALA A 227 -4.06 -3.85 21.26
N ILE A 228 -4.35 -4.62 20.20
CA ILE A 228 -3.70 -4.50 18.88
C ILE A 228 -4.61 -3.93 17.80
N TYR A 229 -5.91 -4.14 17.91
CA TYR A 229 -6.89 -3.68 16.93
C TYR A 229 -7.29 -2.23 17.21
N LEU A 230 -6.82 -1.32 16.36
CA LEU A 230 -7.34 0.04 16.31
C LEU A 230 -8.50 0.07 15.32
N GLU A 231 -9.63 0.65 15.75
CA GLU A 231 -10.86 0.87 14.97
C GLU A 231 -10.64 1.26 13.49
#